data_AF-A0A8I1QFU3-F1
#
_entry.id   AF-A0A8I1QFU3-F1
#
_cell.length_a   1.000
_cell.length_b   1.000
_cell.length_c   1.000
_cell.angle_alpha   90.00
_cell.angle_beta   90.00
_cell.angle_gamma   90.00
#
_symmetry.space_group_name_H-M   'P 1'
#
loop_
_entity.id
_entity.type
_entity.pdbx_description
1 polymer ?
#
loop_
_entity_poly.entity_id
_entity_poly.type
_entity_poly.pdbx_seq_one_letter_code
_entity_poly.pdbx_strand_id
1 'polypeptide(L)'
;MAYRLPLTAEAFGDALRKGLGRAVQHLRFHGDTEVRAELLEAVTRNLAYDPQSEGTRGVWLADMLDLLPDANRYWAAVKAAYARAAASRVADPWDVAHLAQLLRLRAERGDAAAAEVLRAGSVDLPLRMLELVGPELLLLDGLEALPALAARFGADGTGEGGWLFAVASETFGSGPVEAILAAAADPRARAYLGANREADVAAPSRRGGWVEFLAELDRKPRRSTSLAFARRATTEELSLLVEAIDAGGPHLELLLHAGRERLPRMPTRLVELATGDGPVARAAIEALVQFRTPENLVLGRRLVEAGRFDGVRLLGAAGDEEVAGLADRLPAQGSVEMLHHIGMDLLDLCEGRGQLVAPVLIWMVETTPCSFCRHSALDRLLALGAVTAELAEEARGTIRTVRRGPCSPRIPSFHNAPYARRLPAPDV
;
A
#
# COMPACT_ATOMS: atom_id res chain seq x y z
N MET A 1 -10.44 -2.09 -23.28
CA MET A 1 -11.08 -1.86 -21.96
C MET A 1 -12.54 -2.26 -22.02
N ALA A 2 -13.04 -2.89 -20.96
CA ALA A 2 -14.39 -3.49 -20.94
C ALA A 2 -15.35 -2.80 -19.97
N TYR A 3 -15.57 -1.49 -20.09
CA TYR A 3 -16.64 -0.80 -19.36
C TYR A 3 -17.52 0.03 -20.29
N ARG A 4 -18.77 0.25 -19.87
CA ARG A 4 -19.73 1.13 -20.54
C ARG A 4 -20.30 2.09 -19.52
N LEU A 5 -20.48 3.35 -19.93
CA LEU A 5 -21.19 4.37 -19.16
C LEU A 5 -22.66 4.40 -19.60
N PRO A 6 -23.62 4.67 -18.69
CA PRO A 6 -23.43 4.79 -17.24
C PRO A 6 -23.05 3.45 -16.59
N LEU A 7 -22.24 3.52 -15.53
CA LEU A 7 -21.93 2.35 -14.69
C LEU A 7 -23.15 1.93 -13.88
N THR A 8 -23.32 0.62 -13.65
CA THR A 8 -24.24 0.12 -12.61
C THR A 8 -23.73 0.51 -11.22
N ALA A 9 -24.61 0.50 -10.22
CA ALA A 9 -24.24 0.69 -8.82
C ALA A 9 -23.09 -0.23 -8.38
N GLU A 10 -23.16 -1.52 -8.72
CA GLU A 10 -22.09 -2.49 -8.43
C GLU A 10 -20.76 -2.13 -9.09
N ALA A 11 -20.78 -1.80 -10.39
CA ALA A 11 -19.57 -1.44 -11.13
C ALA A 11 -18.98 -0.10 -10.67
N PHE A 12 -19.83 0.84 -10.23
CA PHE A 12 -19.38 2.09 -9.63
C PHE A 12 -18.74 1.86 -8.26
N GLY A 13 -19.35 1.02 -7.42
CA GLY A 13 -18.79 0.63 -6.12
C GLY A 13 -17.43 -0.08 -6.26
N ASP A 14 -17.29 -1.01 -7.21
CA ASP A 14 -15.99 -1.63 -7.54
C ASP A 14 -14.97 -0.58 -8.00
N ALA A 15 -15.38 0.34 -8.89
CA ALA A 15 -14.54 1.43 -9.35
C ALA A 15 -14.09 2.38 -8.22
N LEU A 16 -14.94 2.64 -7.22
CA LEU A 16 -14.57 3.42 -6.02
C LEU A 16 -13.56 2.69 -5.13
N ARG A 17 -13.78 1.39 -4.87
CA ARG A 17 -12.85 0.57 -4.08
C ARG A 17 -11.49 0.48 -4.74
N LYS A 18 -11.46 0.31 -6.06
CA LYS A 18 -10.19 0.32 -6.80
C LYS A 18 -9.64 1.75 -6.93
N GLY A 19 -10.47 2.78 -7.03
CA GLY A 19 -10.04 4.15 -7.32
C GLY A 19 -9.83 4.39 -8.82
N LEU A 20 -10.71 3.85 -9.65
CA LEU A 20 -10.64 3.87 -11.11
C LEU A 20 -11.30 5.12 -11.68
N GLY A 21 -10.70 5.69 -12.73
CA GLY A 21 -11.19 6.93 -13.35
C GLY A 21 -12.57 6.82 -14.00
N ARG A 22 -13.04 5.61 -14.33
CA ARG A 22 -14.43 5.40 -14.77
C ARG A 22 -15.47 5.88 -13.75
N ALA A 23 -15.17 5.91 -12.45
CA ALA A 23 -16.07 6.49 -11.44
C ALA A 23 -16.18 8.01 -11.59
N VAL A 24 -15.06 8.69 -11.85
CA VAL A 24 -15.03 10.14 -12.12
C VAL A 24 -15.82 10.46 -13.40
N GLN A 25 -15.61 9.68 -14.46
CA GLN A 25 -16.34 9.84 -15.71
C GLN A 25 -17.85 9.62 -15.54
N HIS A 26 -18.26 8.60 -14.77
CA HIS A 26 -19.67 8.40 -14.45
C HIS A 26 -20.27 9.66 -13.82
N LEU A 27 -19.69 10.18 -12.73
CA LEU A 27 -20.26 11.36 -12.07
C LEU A 27 -20.29 12.58 -12.98
N ARG A 28 -19.24 12.79 -13.79
CA ARG A 28 -19.14 13.92 -14.72
C ARG A 28 -20.27 13.92 -15.76
N PHE A 29 -20.62 12.76 -16.30
CA PHE A 29 -21.57 12.66 -17.43
C PHE A 29 -22.99 12.27 -17.02
N HIS A 30 -23.16 11.61 -15.88
CA HIS A 30 -24.44 11.01 -15.45
C HIS A 30 -24.88 11.44 -14.04
N GLY A 31 -24.05 12.14 -13.27
CA GLY A 31 -24.35 12.55 -11.91
C GLY A 31 -24.33 11.40 -10.90
N ASP A 32 -24.97 11.58 -9.74
CA ASP A 32 -24.91 10.66 -8.60
C ASP A 32 -26.20 9.85 -8.37
N THR A 33 -27.27 10.10 -9.12
CA THR A 33 -28.63 9.68 -8.72
C THR A 33 -28.77 8.17 -8.52
N GLU A 34 -28.18 7.37 -9.42
CA GLU A 34 -28.26 5.90 -9.38
C GLU A 34 -27.16 5.24 -8.54
N VAL A 35 -26.12 6.00 -8.17
CA VAL A 35 -24.91 5.51 -7.47
C VAL A 35 -24.67 6.18 -6.13
N ARG A 36 -25.72 6.81 -5.61
CA ARG A 36 -25.69 7.67 -4.43
C ARG A 36 -25.33 6.92 -3.16
N ALA A 37 -25.76 5.67 -3.03
CA ALA A 37 -25.48 4.85 -1.86
C ALA A 37 -23.98 4.51 -1.78
N GLU A 38 -23.40 4.15 -2.92
CA GLU A 38 -21.99 3.80 -3.08
C GLU A 38 -21.09 5.01 -2.85
N LEU A 39 -21.48 6.17 -3.40
CA LEU A 39 -20.75 7.42 -3.15
C LEU A 39 -20.83 7.84 -1.67
N LEU A 40 -22.00 7.68 -1.04
CA LEU A 40 -22.16 7.96 0.39
C LEU A 40 -21.30 7.05 1.26
N GLU A 41 -21.22 5.76 0.93
CA GLU A 41 -20.30 4.83 1.59
C GLU A 41 -18.85 5.29 1.40
N ALA A 42 -18.45 5.61 0.17
CA ALA A 42 -17.07 5.98 -0.15
C ALA A 42 -16.58 7.26 0.53
N VAL A 43 -17.46 8.24 0.77
CA VAL A 43 -17.10 9.48 1.49
C VAL A 43 -17.17 9.31 3.01
N THR A 44 -17.74 8.22 3.52
CA THR A 44 -17.85 7.97 4.98
C THR A 44 -16.92 6.87 5.49
N ARG A 45 -16.22 6.17 4.59
CA ARG A 45 -15.30 5.07 4.90
C ARG A 45 -14.09 5.07 3.98
N ASN A 46 -12.95 4.65 4.51
CA ASN A 46 -11.77 4.41 3.70
C ASN A 46 -11.90 3.08 2.93
N LEU A 47 -12.17 3.17 1.63
CA LEU A 47 -12.28 2.00 0.76
C LEU A 47 -10.93 1.48 0.22
N ALA A 48 -9.80 1.84 0.84
CA ALA A 48 -8.49 1.32 0.41
C ALA A 48 -8.35 -0.17 0.66
N TYR A 49 -7.65 -0.83 -0.26
CA TYR A 49 -7.30 -2.23 -0.07
C TYR A 49 -6.28 -2.34 1.08
N ASP A 50 -5.22 -1.54 1.01
CA ASP A 50 -4.23 -1.40 2.07
C ASP A 50 -4.02 0.09 2.37
N PRO A 51 -4.80 0.68 3.30
CA PRO A 51 -4.64 2.08 3.69
C PRO A 51 -3.23 2.44 4.21
N GLN A 52 -2.49 1.47 4.77
CA GLN A 52 -1.14 1.72 5.28
C GLN A 52 -0.18 2.07 4.14
N SER A 53 -0.33 1.39 3.01
CA SER A 53 0.43 1.69 1.81
C SER A 53 -0.23 2.83 1.03
N GLU A 54 -1.53 2.74 0.75
CA GLU A 54 -2.25 3.57 -0.23
C GLU A 54 -2.70 4.92 0.32
N GLY A 55 -2.79 5.04 1.65
CA GLY A 55 -3.40 6.18 2.33
C GLY A 55 -4.92 6.16 2.21
N THR A 56 -5.52 7.33 1.96
CA THR A 56 -6.97 7.50 1.86
C THR A 56 -7.38 7.95 0.45
N ARG A 57 -8.67 7.79 0.13
CA ARG A 57 -9.29 8.34 -1.09
C ARG A 57 -9.71 9.81 -0.98
N GLY A 58 -9.41 10.51 0.13
CA GLY A 58 -10.03 11.79 0.47
C GLY A 58 -9.88 12.87 -0.60
N VAL A 59 -8.66 13.12 -1.09
CA VAL A 59 -8.41 14.10 -2.18
C VAL A 59 -9.21 13.76 -3.43
N TRP A 60 -9.15 12.50 -3.87
CA TRP A 60 -9.82 12.04 -5.08
C TRP A 60 -11.34 12.15 -4.99
N LEU A 61 -11.91 11.82 -3.82
CA LEU A 61 -13.35 11.95 -3.58
C LEU A 61 -13.79 13.40 -3.43
N ALA A 62 -12.98 14.27 -2.81
CA ALA A 62 -13.29 15.70 -2.75
C ALA A 62 -13.39 16.31 -4.16
N ASP A 63 -12.46 15.96 -5.05
CA ASP A 63 -12.48 16.40 -6.45
C ASP A 63 -13.71 15.85 -7.20
N MET A 64 -14.14 14.62 -6.90
CA MET A 64 -15.37 14.05 -7.44
C MET A 64 -16.63 14.77 -6.93
N LEU A 65 -16.67 15.15 -5.66
CA LEU A 65 -17.79 15.91 -5.08
C LEU A 65 -17.91 17.30 -5.72
N ASP A 66 -16.80 17.93 -6.11
CA ASP A 66 -16.81 19.22 -6.82
C ASP A 66 -17.45 19.13 -8.23
N LEU A 67 -17.61 17.94 -8.78
CA LEU A 67 -18.33 17.73 -10.05
C LEU A 67 -19.86 17.76 -9.89
N LEU A 68 -20.37 17.64 -8.65
CA LEU A 68 -21.80 17.51 -8.39
C LEU A 68 -22.43 18.88 -8.13
N PRO A 69 -23.63 19.14 -8.67
CA PRO A 69 -24.33 20.42 -8.43
C PRO A 69 -24.79 20.58 -6.97
N ASP A 70 -25.08 19.48 -6.26
CA ASP A 70 -25.42 19.47 -4.83
C ASP A 70 -24.62 18.41 -4.06
N ALA A 71 -23.41 18.78 -3.66
CA ALA A 71 -22.56 17.95 -2.82
C ALA A 71 -22.81 18.12 -1.31
N ASN A 72 -23.70 19.05 -0.90
CA ASN A 72 -23.84 19.43 0.52
C ASN A 72 -24.28 18.26 1.40
N ARG A 73 -25.11 17.36 0.85
CA ARG A 73 -25.53 16.13 1.53
C ARG A 73 -24.35 15.22 1.91
N TYR A 74 -23.33 15.13 1.06
CA TYR A 74 -22.15 14.28 1.30
C TYR A 74 -21.26 14.93 2.35
N TRP A 75 -21.02 16.23 2.27
CA TRP A 75 -20.27 16.96 3.29
C TRP A 75 -20.94 16.96 4.66
N ALA A 76 -22.28 17.01 4.71
CA ALA A 76 -23.03 16.82 5.94
C ALA A 76 -22.84 15.41 6.52
N ALA A 77 -22.84 14.38 5.68
CA ALA A 77 -22.57 13.01 6.08
C ALA A 77 -21.13 12.82 6.60
N VAL A 78 -20.13 13.43 5.94
CA VAL A 78 -18.72 13.44 6.39
C VAL A 78 -18.61 14.04 7.79
N LYS A 79 -19.17 15.23 8.02
CA LYS A 79 -19.16 15.91 9.32
C LYS A 79 -19.79 15.02 10.41
N ALA A 80 -20.95 14.45 10.14
CA ALA A 80 -21.65 13.59 11.08
C ALA A 80 -20.90 12.27 11.34
N ALA A 81 -20.29 11.67 10.31
CA ALA A 81 -19.50 10.45 10.43
C ALA A 81 -18.24 10.69 11.26
N TYR A 82 -17.51 11.79 11.03
CA TYR A 82 -16.31 12.13 11.80
C TYR A 82 -16.64 12.34 13.28
N ALA A 83 -17.66 13.14 13.59
CA ALA A 83 -18.06 13.40 14.98
C ALA A 83 -18.41 12.09 15.72
N ARG A 84 -19.12 11.16 15.07
CA ARG A 84 -19.41 9.83 15.65
C ARG A 84 -18.16 8.97 15.82
N ALA A 85 -17.29 8.95 14.81
CA ALA A 85 -16.08 8.13 14.82
C ALA A 85 -15.07 8.63 15.86
N ALA A 86 -14.88 9.96 15.95
CA ALA A 86 -14.03 10.60 16.95
C ALA A 86 -14.50 10.36 18.39
N ALA A 87 -15.82 10.29 18.62
CA ALA A 87 -16.38 9.92 19.92
C ALA A 87 -16.24 8.42 20.25
N SER A 88 -15.87 7.58 19.27
CA SER A 88 -15.78 6.13 19.43
C SER A 88 -14.34 5.67 19.64
N ARG A 89 -14.09 4.93 20.73
CA ARG A 89 -12.77 4.32 21.00
C ARG A 89 -12.47 3.09 20.16
N VAL A 90 -13.44 2.61 19.39
CA VAL A 90 -13.34 1.39 18.56
C VAL A 90 -13.51 1.68 17.07
N ALA A 91 -13.57 2.95 16.67
CA ALA A 91 -13.57 3.30 15.25
C ALA A 91 -12.28 2.81 14.58
N ASP A 92 -12.38 2.52 13.28
CA ASP A 92 -11.21 2.24 12.45
C ASP A 92 -10.38 3.53 12.32
N PRO A 93 -9.09 3.54 12.72
CA PRO A 93 -8.23 4.72 12.55
C PRO A 93 -8.16 5.25 11.11
N TRP A 94 -8.26 4.38 10.10
CA TRP A 94 -8.20 4.77 8.69
C TRP A 94 -9.48 5.44 8.20
N ASP A 95 -10.65 5.07 8.74
CA ASP A 95 -11.90 5.79 8.52
C ASP A 95 -11.83 7.20 9.12
N VAL A 96 -11.30 7.31 10.35
CA VAL A 96 -11.13 8.61 11.02
C VAL A 96 -10.17 9.50 10.24
N ALA A 97 -9.04 8.96 9.78
CA ALA A 97 -8.06 9.69 8.97
C ALA A 97 -8.63 10.14 7.61
N HIS A 98 -9.40 9.26 6.95
CA HIS A 98 -10.10 9.58 5.71
C HIS A 98 -11.08 10.74 5.87
N LEU A 99 -11.92 10.67 6.92
CA LEU A 99 -12.89 11.72 7.24
C LEU A 99 -12.20 13.04 7.61
N ALA A 100 -11.11 12.98 8.38
CA ALA A 100 -10.31 14.15 8.73
C ALA A 100 -9.75 14.86 7.48
N GLN A 101 -9.21 14.09 6.52
CA GLN A 101 -8.71 14.64 5.27
C GLN A 101 -9.82 15.33 4.46
N LEU A 102 -11.00 14.70 4.36
CA LEU A 102 -12.15 15.30 3.69
C LEU A 102 -12.60 16.60 4.40
N LEU A 103 -12.62 16.64 5.73
CA LEU A 103 -12.95 17.85 6.48
C LEU A 103 -11.93 18.96 6.27
N ARG A 104 -10.62 18.67 6.29
CA ARG A 104 -9.57 19.65 5.96
C ARG A 104 -9.77 20.21 4.56
N LEU A 105 -9.92 19.35 3.55
CA LEU A 105 -10.13 19.74 2.16
C LEU A 105 -11.38 20.62 1.99
N ARG A 106 -12.43 20.36 2.78
CA ARG A 106 -13.65 21.16 2.77
C ARG A 106 -13.46 22.50 3.48
N ALA A 107 -12.70 22.53 4.57
CA ALA A 107 -12.32 23.76 5.27
C ALA A 107 -11.47 24.69 4.39
N GLU A 108 -10.52 24.14 3.63
CA GLU A 108 -9.70 24.90 2.66
C GLU A 108 -10.55 25.55 1.56
N ARG A 109 -11.71 24.97 1.25
CA ARG A 109 -12.71 25.54 0.33
C ARG A 109 -13.65 26.55 1.03
N GLY A 110 -13.35 26.97 2.26
CA GLY A 110 -14.06 28.03 3.00
C GLY A 110 -15.15 27.55 3.96
N ASP A 111 -15.31 26.24 4.20
CA ASP A 111 -16.29 25.72 5.16
C ASP A 111 -15.73 25.76 6.59
N ALA A 112 -15.93 26.87 7.28
CA ALA A 112 -15.47 27.06 8.66
C ALA A 112 -16.03 26.00 9.63
N ALA A 113 -17.24 25.49 9.38
CA ALA A 113 -17.83 24.43 10.20
C ALA A 113 -17.10 23.09 10.03
N ALA A 114 -16.55 22.81 8.85
CA ALA A 114 -15.70 21.62 8.66
C ALA A 114 -14.40 21.71 9.48
N ALA A 115 -13.78 22.89 9.53
CA ALA A 115 -12.60 23.14 10.36
C ALA A 115 -12.91 22.97 11.86
N GLU A 116 -14.03 23.52 12.31
CA GLU A 116 -14.48 23.40 13.70
C GLU A 116 -14.72 21.94 14.09
N VAL A 117 -15.44 21.18 13.25
CA VAL A 117 -15.70 19.75 13.49
C VAL A 117 -14.40 18.94 13.55
N LEU A 118 -13.44 19.20 12.66
CA LEU A 118 -12.14 18.52 12.66
C LEU A 118 -11.37 18.81 13.97
N ARG A 119 -11.25 20.09 14.35
CA ARG A 119 -10.54 20.46 15.58
C ARG A 119 -11.23 19.91 16.83
N ALA A 120 -12.55 20.08 16.95
CA ALA A 120 -13.32 19.63 18.11
C ALA A 120 -13.26 18.11 18.28
N GLY A 121 -13.38 17.35 17.18
CA GLY A 121 -13.27 15.90 17.23
C GLY A 121 -11.86 15.39 17.51
N SER A 122 -10.83 16.21 17.34
CA SER A 122 -9.43 15.79 17.52
C SER A 122 -8.89 15.91 18.95
N VAL A 123 -9.56 16.66 19.83
CA VAL A 123 -9.06 16.99 21.18
C VAL A 123 -8.74 15.74 22.02
N ASP A 124 -9.67 14.77 21.99
CA ASP A 124 -9.62 13.56 22.83
C ASP A 124 -9.42 12.27 22.03
N LEU A 125 -8.87 12.37 20.81
CA LEU A 125 -8.59 11.19 20.02
C LEU A 125 -7.55 10.28 20.70
N PRO A 126 -7.75 8.94 20.66
CA PRO A 126 -6.70 7.99 20.99
C PRO A 126 -5.42 8.27 20.17
N LEU A 127 -4.23 8.10 20.77
CA LEU A 127 -2.95 8.42 20.11
C LEU A 127 -2.79 7.76 18.75
N ARG A 128 -3.18 6.48 18.61
CA ARG A 128 -3.16 5.76 17.32
C ARG A 128 -3.97 6.43 16.20
N MET A 129 -5.07 7.11 16.55
CA MET A 129 -5.90 7.85 15.59
C MET A 129 -5.33 9.25 15.36
N LEU A 130 -4.89 9.89 16.45
CA LEU A 130 -4.24 11.19 16.39
C LEU A 130 -2.96 11.17 15.54
N GLU A 131 -2.23 10.05 15.52
CA GLU A 131 -1.06 9.87 14.67
C GLU A 131 -1.42 10.01 13.18
N LEU A 132 -2.59 9.50 12.76
CA LEU A 132 -3.06 9.60 11.37
C LEU A 132 -3.80 10.92 11.08
N VAL A 133 -4.48 11.51 12.07
CA VAL A 133 -5.25 12.76 11.93
C VAL A 133 -4.38 14.01 12.10
N GLY A 134 -3.35 13.94 12.92
CA GLY A 134 -2.44 15.04 13.25
C GLY A 134 -1.86 15.76 12.02
N PRO A 135 -1.43 15.04 10.96
CA PRO A 135 -1.03 15.67 9.70
C PRO A 135 -2.08 16.59 9.08
N GLU A 136 -3.37 16.22 9.13
CA GLU A 136 -4.45 17.02 8.56
C GLU A 136 -4.69 18.30 9.39
N LEU A 137 -4.49 18.23 10.72
CA LEU A 137 -4.51 19.41 11.59
C LEU A 137 -3.31 20.34 11.33
N LEU A 138 -2.11 19.78 11.15
CA LEU A 138 -0.93 20.58 10.80
C LEU A 138 -1.08 21.30 9.47
N LEU A 139 -1.67 20.64 8.48
CA LEU A 139 -1.94 21.27 7.18
C LEU A 139 -3.02 22.36 7.28
N LEU A 140 -3.99 22.20 8.18
CA LEU A 140 -5.06 23.18 8.40
C LEU A 140 -4.59 24.40 9.20
N ASP A 141 -3.88 24.16 10.30
CA ASP A 141 -3.56 25.16 11.32
C ASP A 141 -2.11 25.66 11.26
N GLY A 142 -1.28 25.05 10.39
CA GLY A 142 0.14 25.38 10.25
C GLY A 142 1.04 24.67 11.24
N LEU A 143 2.33 24.98 11.16
CA LEU A 143 3.38 24.40 12.00
C LEU A 143 3.16 24.74 13.49
N GLU A 144 2.51 25.85 13.77
CA GLU A 144 2.18 26.36 15.11
C GLU A 144 1.29 25.41 15.92
N ALA A 145 0.55 24.51 15.28
CA ALA A 145 -0.23 23.48 15.96
C ALA A 145 0.64 22.32 16.49
N LEU A 146 1.87 22.16 15.98
CA LEU A 146 2.73 21.02 16.28
C LEU A 146 3.05 20.86 17.77
N PRO A 147 3.39 21.90 18.55
CA PRO A 147 3.70 21.74 19.98
C PRO A 147 2.55 21.12 20.78
N ALA A 148 1.31 21.53 20.51
CA ALA A 148 0.13 20.99 21.20
C ALA A 148 -0.11 19.51 20.85
N LEU A 149 0.04 19.16 19.56
CA LEU A 149 -0.06 17.77 19.09
C LEU A 149 1.06 16.90 19.64
N ALA A 150 2.30 17.37 19.58
CA ALA A 150 3.49 16.66 20.08
C ALA A 150 3.43 16.41 21.60
N ALA A 151 2.91 17.37 22.38
CA ALA A 151 2.73 17.22 23.82
C ALA A 151 1.82 16.02 24.19
N ARG A 152 0.91 15.62 23.30
CA ARG A 152 0.04 14.45 23.51
C ARG A 152 0.82 13.15 23.45
N PHE A 153 1.81 13.02 22.57
CA PHE A 153 2.65 11.84 22.43
C PHE A 153 3.77 11.80 23.49
N GLY A 154 4.36 12.96 23.81
CA GLY A 154 5.39 13.05 24.85
C GLY A 154 4.88 12.81 26.28
N ALA A 155 3.55 12.78 26.49
CA ALA A 155 2.93 12.48 27.77
C ALA A 155 3.05 11.00 28.16
N ASP A 156 2.98 10.10 27.18
CA ASP A 156 2.74 8.68 27.42
C ASP A 156 4.06 7.85 27.43
N GLY A 157 5.17 8.44 26.99
CA GLY A 157 6.50 7.80 27.02
C GLY A 157 6.62 6.53 26.17
N THR A 158 5.62 6.26 25.32
CA THR A 158 5.45 5.01 24.54
C THR A 158 6.36 4.92 23.32
N GLY A 159 7.00 6.02 22.92
CA GLY A 159 7.74 6.11 21.65
C GLY A 159 6.82 6.14 20.41
N GLU A 160 5.51 6.29 20.58
CA GLU A 160 4.55 6.52 19.50
C GLU A 160 4.62 7.96 18.97
N GLY A 161 4.19 8.19 17.71
CA GLY A 161 4.12 9.50 17.09
C GLY A 161 5.27 9.82 16.12
N GLY A 162 6.20 8.90 15.87
CA GLY A 162 7.27 9.12 14.90
C GLY A 162 6.76 9.44 13.49
N TRP A 163 5.56 8.95 13.14
CA TRP A 163 4.92 9.31 11.88
C TRP A 163 4.58 10.81 11.79
N LEU A 164 3.97 11.39 12.83
CA LEU A 164 3.64 12.82 12.86
C LEU A 164 4.90 13.68 12.73
N PHE A 165 6.00 13.29 13.40
CA PHE A 165 7.29 13.97 13.30
C PHE A 165 7.84 13.91 11.87
N ALA A 166 7.81 12.73 11.25
CA ALA A 166 8.28 12.54 9.88
C ALA A 166 7.47 13.38 8.88
N VAL A 167 6.13 13.35 8.97
CA VAL A 167 5.27 14.13 8.07
C VAL A 167 5.44 15.63 8.27
N ALA A 168 5.55 16.09 9.52
CA ALA A 168 5.82 17.50 9.81
C ALA A 168 7.18 17.93 9.23
N SER A 169 8.23 17.13 9.46
CA SER A 169 9.59 17.43 9.00
C SER A 169 9.69 17.47 7.49
N GLU A 170 8.92 16.64 6.81
CA GLU A 170 8.88 16.69 5.35
C GLU A 170 8.09 17.89 4.83
N THR A 171 6.94 18.18 5.44
CA THR A 171 6.05 19.26 4.98
C THR A 171 6.64 20.64 5.25
N PHE A 172 7.26 20.84 6.41
CA PHE A 172 7.74 22.14 6.88
C PHE A 172 9.27 22.25 6.99
N GLY A 173 9.99 21.16 6.72
CA GLY A 173 11.43 21.05 6.94
C GLY A 173 11.77 20.60 8.37
N SER A 174 12.80 19.75 8.50
CA SER A 174 13.25 19.24 9.81
C SER A 174 13.75 20.36 10.73
N GLY A 175 14.51 21.33 10.21
CA GLY A 175 15.01 22.47 10.98
C GLY A 175 13.90 23.27 11.69
N PRO A 176 12.88 23.78 10.95
CA PRO A 176 11.73 24.46 11.55
C PRO A 176 10.96 23.61 12.57
N VAL A 177 10.75 22.32 12.27
CA VAL A 177 10.07 21.38 13.18
C VAL A 177 10.83 21.18 14.48
N GLU A 178 12.14 20.97 14.41
CA GLU A 178 12.97 20.83 15.60
C GLU A 178 13.01 22.13 16.41
N ALA A 179 13.11 23.28 15.74
CA ALA A 179 13.16 24.59 16.40
C ALA A 179 11.88 24.88 17.19
N ILE A 180 10.70 24.65 16.59
CA ILE A 180 9.43 24.93 17.26
C ILE A 180 9.17 23.98 18.44
N LEU A 181 9.57 22.71 18.32
CA LEU A 181 9.46 21.73 19.40
C LEU A 181 10.45 22.02 20.54
N ALA A 182 11.68 22.41 20.22
CA ALA A 182 12.69 22.78 21.22
C ALA A 182 12.30 24.04 22.00
N ALA A 183 11.64 25.00 21.33
CA ALA A 183 11.14 26.23 21.94
C ALA A 183 9.79 26.06 22.67
N ALA A 184 9.17 24.88 22.60
CA ALA A 184 7.85 24.66 23.18
C ALA A 184 7.84 24.81 24.71
N ALA A 185 6.86 25.57 25.21
CA ALA A 185 6.67 25.76 26.65
C ALA A 185 6.34 24.44 27.36
N ASP A 186 5.51 23.59 26.74
CA ASP A 186 5.15 22.28 27.30
C ASP A 186 6.37 21.33 27.27
N PRO A 187 6.86 20.84 28.42
CA PRO A 187 7.99 19.92 28.47
C PRO A 187 7.73 18.60 27.73
N ARG A 188 6.46 18.19 27.55
CA ARG A 188 6.11 16.98 26.81
C ARG A 188 6.38 17.11 25.32
N ALA A 189 6.17 18.29 24.74
CA ALA A 189 6.52 18.55 23.34
C ALA A 189 8.05 18.47 23.12
N ARG A 190 8.84 18.93 24.10
CA ARG A 190 10.30 18.78 24.10
C ARG A 190 10.74 17.33 24.28
N ALA A 191 10.06 16.57 25.15
CA ALA A 191 10.33 15.13 25.33
C ALA A 191 10.05 14.34 24.04
N TYR A 192 8.98 14.67 23.33
CA TYR A 192 8.66 14.09 22.03
C TYR A 192 9.78 14.31 20.99
N LEU A 193 10.38 15.51 20.93
CA LEU A 193 11.56 15.76 20.09
C LEU A 193 12.74 14.86 20.46
N GLY A 194 13.01 14.69 21.76
CA GLY A 194 14.08 13.81 22.26
C GLY A 194 13.90 12.36 21.80
N ALA A 195 12.71 11.80 21.99
CA ALA A 195 12.39 10.42 21.60
C ALA A 195 12.60 10.17 20.08
N ASN A 196 12.23 11.14 19.24
CA ASN A 196 12.37 11.01 17.79
C ASN A 196 13.83 11.16 17.31
N ARG A 197 14.66 11.94 18.02
CA ARG A 197 16.11 12.00 17.75
C ARG A 197 16.83 10.70 18.13
N GLU A 198 16.46 10.07 19.25
CA GLU A 198 17.09 8.83 19.72
C GLU A 198 16.74 7.62 18.83
N ALA A 199 15.52 7.58 18.29
CA ALA A 199 15.08 6.54 17.37
C ALA A 199 15.90 6.50 16.07
N ASP A 200 16.35 7.66 15.57
CA ASP A 200 17.19 7.79 14.37
C ASP A 200 18.64 7.31 14.60
N VAL A 201 19.07 7.26 15.87
CA VAL A 201 20.44 6.86 16.27
C VAL A 201 20.50 5.40 16.75
N ALA A 202 19.37 4.70 16.84
CA ALA A 202 19.31 3.33 17.37
C ALA A 202 20.17 2.36 16.51
N ALA A 203 21.22 1.83 17.14
CA ALA A 203 22.18 0.93 16.51
C ALA A 203 21.51 -0.38 16.01
N PRO A 204 22.01 -1.00 14.92
CA PRO A 204 21.51 -2.29 14.46
C PRO A 204 21.58 -3.33 15.59
N SER A 205 20.47 -4.03 15.83
CA SER A 205 20.40 -5.12 16.81
C SER A 205 21.55 -6.12 16.63
N ARG A 206 22.13 -6.59 17.74
CA ARG A 206 23.22 -7.58 17.81
C ARG A 206 23.09 -8.70 16.76
N ARG A 207 24.18 -8.95 16.02
CA ARG A 207 24.33 -10.05 15.06
C ARG A 207 24.28 -11.39 15.79
N GLY A 208 23.32 -12.27 15.47
CA GLY A 208 23.31 -13.67 15.93
C GLY A 208 23.41 -14.61 14.74
N GLY A 209 24.28 -15.62 14.74
CA GLY A 209 24.50 -16.51 13.59
C GLY A 209 23.38 -17.53 13.37
N TRP A 210 23.68 -18.61 12.63
CA TRP A 210 22.75 -19.71 12.34
C TRP A 210 22.06 -20.30 13.58
N VAL A 211 22.81 -20.54 14.66
CA VAL A 211 22.27 -21.15 15.90
C VAL A 211 21.26 -20.22 16.58
N GLU A 212 21.59 -18.93 16.69
CA GLU A 212 20.68 -17.94 17.24
C GLU A 212 19.45 -17.72 16.36
N PHE A 213 19.60 -17.84 15.03
CA PHE A 213 18.48 -17.79 14.11
C PHE A 213 17.48 -18.92 14.36
N LEU A 214 17.94 -20.17 14.48
CA LEU A 214 17.07 -21.31 14.77
C LEU A 214 16.39 -21.17 16.15
N ALA A 215 17.16 -20.80 17.18
CA ALA A 215 16.62 -20.57 18.51
C ALA A 215 15.56 -19.45 18.53
N GLU A 216 15.74 -18.40 17.73
CA GLU A 216 14.77 -17.32 17.60
C GLU A 216 13.53 -17.77 16.82
N LEU A 217 13.66 -18.63 15.81
CA LEU A 217 12.50 -19.22 15.13
C LEU A 217 11.66 -20.08 16.07
N ASP A 218 12.29 -20.92 16.91
CA ASP A 218 11.58 -21.72 17.91
C ASP A 218 10.84 -20.87 18.92
N ARG A 219 11.43 -19.74 19.31
CA ARG A 219 10.84 -18.82 20.28
C ARG A 219 9.76 -17.92 19.66
N LYS A 220 9.98 -17.45 18.43
CA LYS A 220 9.16 -16.47 17.71
C LYS A 220 9.20 -16.75 16.20
N PRO A 221 8.36 -17.68 15.71
CA PRO A 221 8.31 -18.04 14.30
C PRO A 221 7.67 -16.90 13.48
N ARG A 222 8.49 -15.96 13.02
CA ARG A 222 8.05 -14.77 12.27
C ARG A 222 8.84 -14.63 10.98
N ARG A 223 8.16 -14.28 9.89
CA ARG A 223 8.78 -13.98 8.58
C ARG A 223 9.85 -12.88 8.68
N SER A 224 9.67 -11.91 9.56
CA SER A 224 10.65 -10.84 9.81
C SER A 224 12.00 -11.39 10.30
N THR A 225 11.98 -12.45 11.11
CA THR A 225 13.19 -13.12 11.61
C THR A 225 13.96 -13.76 10.45
N SER A 226 13.28 -14.49 9.58
CA SER A 226 13.86 -15.09 8.36
C SER A 226 14.47 -14.04 7.43
N LEU A 227 13.74 -12.95 7.16
CA LEU A 227 14.22 -11.88 6.29
C LEU A 227 15.43 -11.14 6.89
N ALA A 228 15.44 -10.95 8.21
CA ALA A 228 16.57 -10.34 8.91
C ALA A 228 17.82 -11.22 8.83
N PHE A 229 17.66 -12.55 8.99
CA PHE A 229 18.76 -13.51 8.81
C PHE A 229 19.27 -13.52 7.35
N ALA A 230 18.38 -13.62 6.37
CA ALA A 230 18.74 -13.70 4.94
C ALA A 230 19.64 -12.54 4.46
N ARG A 231 19.40 -11.32 4.94
CA ARG A 231 20.17 -10.13 4.55
C ARG A 231 21.63 -10.17 5.01
N ARG A 232 21.93 -10.92 6.06
CA ARG A 232 23.23 -10.90 6.76
C ARG A 232 23.93 -12.25 6.77
N ALA A 233 23.25 -13.31 6.34
CA ALA A 233 23.78 -14.67 6.35
C ALA A 233 25.07 -14.76 5.50
N THR A 234 26.06 -15.47 6.04
CA THR A 234 27.28 -15.83 5.30
C THR A 234 27.01 -16.96 4.31
N THR A 235 27.96 -17.24 3.42
CA THR A 235 27.86 -18.35 2.46
C THR A 235 27.73 -19.70 3.18
N GLU A 236 28.43 -19.88 4.30
CA GLU A 236 28.39 -21.08 5.13
C GLU A 236 27.00 -21.23 5.77
N GLU A 237 26.46 -20.15 6.33
CA GLU A 237 25.12 -20.14 6.94
C GLU A 237 24.01 -20.39 5.89
N LEU A 238 24.18 -19.89 4.67
CA LEU A 238 23.27 -20.18 3.57
C LEU A 238 23.38 -21.64 3.11
N SER A 239 24.54 -22.28 3.26
CA SER A 239 24.70 -23.72 2.96
C SER A 239 23.98 -24.57 4.01
N LEU A 240 24.09 -24.21 5.29
CA LEU A 240 23.32 -24.83 6.38
C LEU A 240 21.80 -24.65 6.18
N LEU A 241 21.39 -23.48 5.68
CA LEU A 241 19.99 -23.23 5.33
C LEU A 241 19.48 -24.20 4.26
N VAL A 242 20.28 -24.46 3.21
CA VAL A 242 19.91 -25.45 2.18
C VAL A 242 19.76 -26.84 2.80
N GLU A 243 20.70 -27.26 3.65
CA GLU A 243 20.64 -28.57 4.33
C GLU A 243 19.39 -28.70 5.20
N ALA A 244 19.02 -27.64 5.92
CA ALA A 244 17.81 -27.61 6.73
C ALA A 244 16.53 -27.69 5.89
N ILE A 245 16.49 -27.04 4.72
CA ILE A 245 15.36 -27.16 3.77
C ILE A 245 15.26 -28.59 3.23
N ASP A 246 16.39 -29.22 2.89
CA ASP A 246 16.45 -30.59 2.39
C ASP A 246 16.00 -31.60 3.46
N ALA A 247 16.43 -31.42 4.71
CA ALA A 247 16.00 -32.23 5.85
C ALA A 247 14.51 -32.07 6.15
N GLY A 248 13.97 -30.87 5.91
CA GLY A 248 12.61 -30.50 6.29
C GLY A 248 12.45 -30.35 7.82
N GLY A 249 11.20 -30.29 8.28
CA GLY A 249 10.87 -30.20 9.70
C GLY A 249 10.04 -28.98 10.06
N PRO A 250 9.98 -28.61 11.36
CA PRO A 250 9.28 -27.42 11.80
C PRO A 250 9.91 -26.16 11.16
N HIS A 251 9.09 -25.15 10.90
CA HIS A 251 9.51 -23.86 10.30
C HIS A 251 9.95 -23.91 8.82
N LEU A 252 9.70 -25.00 8.08
CA LEU A 252 10.10 -25.11 6.67
C LEU A 252 9.70 -23.90 5.81
N GLU A 253 8.49 -23.37 5.97
CA GLU A 253 8.03 -22.13 5.31
C GLU A 253 8.97 -20.93 5.59
N LEU A 254 9.37 -20.77 6.86
CA LEU A 254 10.22 -19.66 7.30
C LEU A 254 11.67 -19.83 6.82
N LEU A 255 12.17 -21.06 6.71
CA LEU A 255 13.47 -21.36 6.11
C LEU A 255 13.45 -21.05 4.61
N LEU A 256 12.39 -21.42 3.89
CA LEU A 256 12.21 -21.08 2.48
C LEU A 256 12.19 -19.56 2.25
N HIS A 257 11.50 -18.81 3.11
CA HIS A 257 11.54 -17.34 3.07
C HIS A 257 12.91 -16.74 3.35
N ALA A 258 13.74 -17.38 4.19
CA ALA A 258 15.13 -16.95 4.38
C ALA A 258 15.98 -17.22 3.12
N GLY A 259 15.67 -18.29 2.38
CA GLY A 259 16.41 -18.71 1.19
C GLY A 259 15.98 -18.06 -0.12
N ARG A 260 14.97 -17.20 -0.11
CA ARG A 260 14.29 -16.78 -1.35
C ARG A 260 15.15 -16.01 -2.37
N GLU A 261 16.29 -15.45 -1.98
CA GLU A 261 17.10 -14.55 -2.82
C GLU A 261 18.57 -14.99 -3.02
N ARG A 262 19.12 -15.88 -2.18
CA ARG A 262 20.57 -16.12 -2.10
C ARG A 262 20.97 -17.57 -1.76
N LEU A 263 20.21 -18.58 -2.16
CA LEU A 263 20.63 -19.97 -1.91
C LEU A 263 21.83 -20.34 -2.79
N PRO A 264 22.91 -20.91 -2.23
CA PRO A 264 24.12 -21.24 -2.99
C PRO A 264 23.92 -22.41 -3.96
N ARG A 265 22.91 -23.26 -3.72
CA ARG A 265 22.48 -24.35 -4.59
C ARG A 265 20.98 -24.58 -4.45
N MET A 266 20.36 -25.21 -5.43
CA MET A 266 18.95 -25.62 -5.34
C MET A 266 18.79 -26.77 -4.32
N PRO A 267 17.94 -26.63 -3.29
CA PRO A 267 17.55 -27.76 -2.45
C PRO A 267 16.85 -28.83 -3.27
N THR A 268 17.13 -30.10 -2.98
CA THR A 268 16.66 -31.28 -3.73
C THR A 268 15.14 -31.40 -3.70
N ARG A 269 14.51 -31.05 -2.58
CA ARG A 269 13.06 -31.15 -2.39
C ARG A 269 12.29 -29.94 -2.91
N LEU A 270 12.98 -28.90 -3.38
CA LEU A 270 12.33 -27.61 -3.62
C LEU A 270 11.26 -27.68 -4.72
N VAL A 271 11.51 -28.45 -5.79
CA VAL A 271 10.53 -28.70 -6.87
C VAL A 271 9.32 -29.46 -6.34
N GLU A 272 9.54 -30.52 -5.55
CA GLU A 272 8.46 -31.31 -4.92
C GLU A 272 7.57 -30.43 -4.06
N LEU A 273 8.17 -29.62 -3.17
CA LEU A 273 7.45 -28.71 -2.28
C LEU A 273 6.60 -27.70 -3.06
N ALA A 274 7.10 -27.19 -4.17
CA ALA A 274 6.39 -26.23 -5.02
C ALA A 274 5.17 -26.83 -5.75
N THR A 275 5.08 -28.16 -5.86
CA THR A 275 3.90 -28.84 -6.44
C THR A 275 2.73 -29.00 -5.47
N GLY A 276 2.99 -28.86 -4.16
CA GLY A 276 1.97 -28.95 -3.13
C GLY A 276 1.06 -27.71 -3.08
N ASP A 277 0.23 -27.64 -2.04
CA ASP A 277 -0.65 -26.51 -1.75
C ASP A 277 -0.24 -25.78 -0.46
N GLY A 278 -0.73 -24.55 -0.30
CA GLY A 278 -0.58 -23.79 0.92
C GLY A 278 0.74 -23.01 1.06
N PRO A 279 1.03 -22.49 2.27
CA PRO A 279 2.12 -21.52 2.49
C PRO A 279 3.52 -22.05 2.14
N VAL A 280 3.80 -23.32 2.46
CA VAL A 280 5.08 -23.97 2.13
C VAL A 280 5.29 -24.04 0.62
N ALA A 281 4.26 -24.42 -0.14
CA ALA A 281 4.35 -24.48 -1.59
C ALA A 281 4.59 -23.09 -2.20
N ARG A 282 3.89 -22.07 -1.71
CA ARG A 282 4.14 -20.68 -2.14
C ARG A 282 5.56 -20.22 -1.81
N ALA A 283 6.06 -20.48 -0.60
CA ALA A 283 7.42 -20.14 -0.21
C ALA A 283 8.48 -20.90 -1.04
N ALA A 284 8.19 -22.16 -1.42
CA ALA A 284 9.02 -22.95 -2.31
C ALA A 284 9.06 -22.36 -3.72
N ILE A 285 7.91 -21.93 -4.27
CA ILE A 285 7.84 -21.21 -5.54
C ILE A 285 8.65 -19.91 -5.47
N GLU A 286 8.49 -19.09 -4.43
CA GLU A 286 9.27 -17.87 -4.22
C GLU A 286 10.77 -18.15 -4.24
N ALA A 287 11.22 -19.24 -3.60
CA ALA A 287 12.62 -19.63 -3.59
C ALA A 287 13.11 -20.26 -4.92
N LEU A 288 12.23 -20.89 -5.72
CA LEU A 288 12.59 -21.44 -7.02
C LEU A 288 12.91 -20.36 -8.06
N VAL A 289 12.35 -19.16 -7.93
CA VAL A 289 12.53 -18.05 -8.90
C VAL A 289 14.01 -17.73 -9.17
N GLN A 290 14.88 -17.91 -8.18
CA GLN A 290 16.31 -17.65 -8.34
C GLN A 290 17.00 -18.67 -9.27
N PHE A 291 16.41 -19.85 -9.47
CA PHE A 291 16.92 -20.90 -10.34
C PHE A 291 16.15 -20.88 -11.66
N ARG A 292 16.69 -20.24 -12.70
CA ARG A 292 16.04 -20.13 -14.01
C ARG A 292 16.27 -21.37 -14.87
N THR A 293 15.72 -22.52 -14.47
CA THR A 293 15.85 -23.78 -15.22
C THR A 293 14.67 -24.04 -16.16
N PRO A 294 14.85 -24.81 -17.26
CA PRO A 294 13.74 -25.25 -18.12
C PRO A 294 12.65 -26.00 -17.36
N GLU A 295 13.02 -26.78 -16.34
CA GLU A 295 12.07 -27.52 -15.50
C GLU A 295 11.16 -26.58 -14.70
N ASN A 296 11.70 -25.46 -14.21
CA ASN A 296 10.92 -24.45 -13.50
C ASN A 296 9.91 -23.76 -14.42
N LEU A 297 10.28 -23.51 -15.68
CA LEU A 297 9.35 -22.99 -16.68
C LEU A 297 8.19 -23.97 -16.93
N VAL A 298 8.49 -25.27 -17.10
CA VAL A 298 7.48 -26.32 -17.28
C VAL A 298 6.56 -26.41 -16.05
N LEU A 299 7.14 -26.35 -14.84
CA LEU A 299 6.37 -26.33 -13.60
C LEU A 299 5.44 -25.11 -13.53
N GLY A 300 5.95 -23.92 -13.85
CA GLY A 300 5.17 -22.69 -13.88
C GLY A 300 3.95 -22.79 -14.80
N ARG A 301 4.14 -23.29 -16.03
CA ARG A 301 3.05 -23.53 -16.99
C ARG A 301 1.99 -24.45 -16.42
N ARG A 302 2.41 -25.61 -15.88
CA ARG A 302 1.50 -26.59 -15.29
C ARG A 302 0.70 -26.03 -14.12
N LEU A 303 1.33 -25.24 -13.26
CA LEU A 303 0.65 -24.58 -12.14
C LEU A 303 -0.42 -23.60 -12.64
N VAL A 304 -0.07 -22.73 -13.60
CA VAL A 304 -1.04 -21.80 -14.19
C VAL A 304 -2.16 -22.54 -14.93
N GLU A 305 -1.90 -23.71 -15.54
CA GLU A 305 -2.91 -24.58 -16.17
C GLU A 305 -3.89 -25.17 -15.15
N ALA A 306 -3.40 -25.46 -13.95
CA ALA A 306 -4.21 -25.93 -12.84
C ALA A 306 -4.94 -24.79 -12.08
N GLY A 307 -4.84 -23.53 -12.54
CA GLY A 307 -5.41 -22.36 -11.84
C GLY A 307 -4.60 -21.88 -10.63
N ARG A 308 -3.37 -22.40 -10.45
CA ARG A 308 -2.40 -21.96 -9.43
C ARG A 308 -1.53 -20.83 -9.98
N PHE A 309 -2.06 -19.61 -9.89
CA PHE A 309 -1.44 -18.42 -10.48
C PHE A 309 -0.17 -17.92 -9.75
N ASP A 310 0.15 -18.44 -8.57
CA ASP A 310 1.47 -18.26 -7.97
C ASP A 310 2.60 -18.87 -8.83
N GLY A 311 2.27 -19.83 -9.70
CA GLY A 311 3.18 -20.38 -10.71
C GLY A 311 3.68 -19.36 -11.75
N VAL A 312 3.02 -18.21 -11.90
CA VAL A 312 3.46 -17.09 -12.78
C VAL A 312 4.90 -16.67 -12.46
N ARG A 313 5.31 -16.72 -11.18
CA ARG A 313 6.67 -16.36 -10.75
C ARG A 313 7.76 -17.22 -11.41
N LEU A 314 7.43 -18.44 -11.85
CA LEU A 314 8.39 -19.36 -12.48
C LEU A 314 8.49 -19.15 -14.00
N LEU A 315 7.68 -18.27 -14.59
CA LEU A 315 7.69 -17.96 -16.01
C LEU A 315 8.75 -16.92 -16.42
N GLY A 316 9.74 -16.65 -15.55
CA GLY A 316 10.78 -15.65 -15.81
C GLY A 316 11.59 -15.88 -17.10
N ALA A 317 11.69 -17.14 -17.56
CA ALA A 317 12.35 -17.50 -18.82
C ALA A 317 11.39 -17.60 -20.03
N ALA A 318 10.09 -17.40 -19.84
CA ALA A 318 9.11 -17.41 -20.92
C ALA A 318 9.34 -16.25 -21.90
N GLY A 319 9.04 -16.46 -23.18
CA GLY A 319 9.04 -15.41 -24.19
C GLY A 319 7.89 -14.43 -23.99
N ASP A 320 8.01 -13.21 -24.52
CA ASP A 320 7.00 -12.15 -24.31
C ASP A 320 5.62 -12.51 -24.89
N GLU A 321 5.54 -13.26 -25.98
CA GLU A 321 4.28 -13.76 -26.55
C GLU A 321 3.55 -14.72 -25.61
N GLU A 322 4.30 -15.61 -24.95
CA GLU A 322 3.76 -16.54 -23.97
C GLU A 322 3.23 -15.80 -22.74
N VAL A 323 4.00 -14.80 -22.27
CA VAL A 323 3.56 -13.94 -21.15
C VAL A 323 2.31 -13.16 -21.55
N ALA A 324 2.25 -12.61 -22.76
CA ALA A 324 1.07 -11.92 -23.26
C ALA A 324 -0.18 -12.81 -23.24
N GLY A 325 -0.05 -14.08 -23.65
CA GLY A 325 -1.12 -15.08 -23.65
C GLY A 325 -1.65 -15.45 -22.25
N LEU A 326 -0.97 -15.05 -21.16
CA LEU A 326 -1.52 -15.21 -19.81
C LEU A 326 -2.79 -14.39 -19.62
N ALA A 327 -2.94 -13.24 -20.30
CA ALA A 327 -4.08 -12.34 -20.12
C ALA A 327 -5.44 -13.05 -20.31
N ASP A 328 -5.53 -13.98 -21.27
CA ASP A 328 -6.76 -14.73 -21.55
C ASP A 328 -7.08 -15.79 -20.48
N ARG A 329 -6.12 -16.10 -19.62
CA ARG A 329 -6.21 -17.14 -18.58
C ARG A 329 -6.32 -16.55 -17.18
N LEU A 330 -5.97 -15.29 -17.01
CA LEU A 330 -6.03 -14.62 -15.71
C LEU A 330 -7.48 -14.45 -15.26
N PRO A 331 -7.77 -14.63 -13.96
CA PRO A 331 -9.14 -14.57 -13.47
C PRO A 331 -9.65 -13.12 -13.51
N ALA A 332 -10.87 -12.91 -14.01
CA ALA A 332 -11.51 -11.58 -13.97
C ALA A 332 -12.10 -11.25 -12.58
N GLN A 333 -12.33 -12.27 -11.76
CA GLN A 333 -12.91 -12.19 -10.42
C GLN A 333 -12.20 -13.17 -9.48
N GLY A 334 -12.20 -12.88 -8.19
CA GLY A 334 -11.57 -13.70 -7.16
C GLY A 334 -11.57 -12.98 -5.82
N SER A 335 -10.96 -13.59 -4.80
CA SER A 335 -10.72 -12.86 -3.56
C SER A 335 -9.75 -11.71 -3.79
N VAL A 336 -9.90 -10.65 -3.00
CA VAL A 336 -9.08 -9.45 -3.09
C VAL A 336 -7.59 -9.77 -2.91
N GLU A 337 -7.27 -10.61 -1.93
CA GLU A 337 -5.91 -11.10 -1.66
C GLU A 337 -5.35 -11.90 -2.84
N MET A 338 -6.14 -12.77 -3.46
CA MET A 338 -5.71 -13.54 -4.63
C MET A 338 -5.33 -12.62 -5.78
N LEU A 339 -6.22 -11.69 -6.15
CA LEU A 339 -5.98 -10.75 -7.25
C LEU A 339 -4.79 -9.84 -6.97
N HIS A 340 -4.61 -9.41 -5.72
CA HIS A 340 -3.43 -8.64 -5.32
C HIS A 340 -2.13 -9.44 -5.47
N HIS A 341 -2.10 -10.70 -5.02
CA HIS A 341 -0.92 -11.55 -5.15
C HIS A 341 -0.54 -11.82 -6.61
N ILE A 342 -1.54 -12.13 -7.45
CA ILE A 342 -1.33 -12.29 -8.89
C ILE A 342 -0.75 -11.00 -9.48
N GLY A 343 -1.32 -9.84 -9.14
CA GLY A 343 -0.81 -8.54 -9.60
C GLY A 343 0.66 -8.30 -9.23
N MET A 344 1.06 -8.62 -8.00
CA MET A 344 2.47 -8.49 -7.57
C MET A 344 3.40 -9.44 -8.35
N ASP A 345 2.99 -10.69 -8.55
CA ASP A 345 3.76 -11.69 -9.29
C ASP A 345 3.91 -11.30 -10.78
N LEU A 346 2.88 -10.68 -11.37
CA LEU A 346 2.92 -10.16 -12.74
C LEU A 346 3.77 -8.89 -12.89
N LEU A 347 3.81 -8.00 -11.88
CA LEU A 347 4.71 -6.84 -11.91
C LEU A 347 6.16 -7.28 -12.03
N ASP A 348 6.57 -8.21 -11.16
CA ASP A 348 7.92 -8.79 -11.18
C ASP A 348 8.19 -9.46 -12.54
N LEU A 349 7.23 -10.23 -13.06
CA LEU A 349 7.38 -10.93 -14.34
C LEU A 349 7.51 -9.97 -15.54
N CYS A 350 6.78 -8.85 -15.53
CA CYS A 350 6.77 -7.88 -16.64
C CYS A 350 7.96 -6.91 -16.61
N GLU A 351 8.79 -6.93 -15.56
CA GLU A 351 9.96 -6.07 -15.45
C GLU A 351 10.95 -6.34 -16.60
N GLY A 352 11.37 -5.28 -17.27
CA GLY A 352 12.32 -5.35 -18.39
C GLY A 352 11.76 -5.90 -19.73
N ARG A 353 10.50 -6.36 -19.79
CA ARG A 353 9.88 -6.93 -21.00
C ARG A 353 9.38 -5.90 -22.01
N GLY A 354 9.20 -6.29 -23.28
CA GLY A 354 8.78 -5.42 -24.37
C GLY A 354 7.28 -5.12 -24.42
N GLN A 355 6.82 -4.50 -25.50
CA GLN A 355 5.42 -4.05 -25.65
C GLN A 355 4.40 -5.20 -25.68
N LEU A 356 4.83 -6.41 -26.07
CA LEU A 356 3.93 -7.56 -26.22
C LEU A 356 3.23 -7.96 -24.92
N VAL A 357 3.80 -7.69 -23.74
CA VAL A 357 3.15 -8.01 -22.45
C VAL A 357 2.04 -7.02 -22.04
N ALA A 358 1.71 -6.04 -22.89
CA ALA A 358 0.65 -5.08 -22.62
C ALA A 358 -0.70 -5.69 -22.22
N PRO A 359 -1.19 -6.82 -22.79
CA PRO A 359 -2.46 -7.41 -22.38
C PRO A 359 -2.50 -7.80 -20.89
N VAL A 360 -1.39 -8.30 -20.35
CA VAL A 360 -1.26 -8.62 -18.92
C VAL A 360 -1.32 -7.36 -18.07
N LEU A 361 -0.58 -6.32 -18.47
CA LEU A 361 -0.60 -5.05 -17.74
C LEU A 361 -1.99 -4.39 -17.78
N ILE A 362 -2.73 -4.53 -18.88
CA ILE A 362 -4.12 -4.05 -18.99
C ILE A 362 -5.02 -4.82 -18.01
N TRP A 363 -4.90 -6.15 -17.95
CA TRP A 363 -5.62 -6.95 -16.93
C TRP A 363 -5.33 -6.43 -15.52
N MET A 364 -4.08 -6.08 -15.22
CA MET A 364 -3.70 -5.56 -13.91
C MET A 364 -4.37 -4.23 -13.60
N VAL A 365 -4.44 -3.33 -14.58
CA VAL A 365 -5.13 -2.04 -14.43
C VAL A 365 -6.63 -2.25 -14.14
N GLU A 366 -7.28 -3.20 -14.80
CA GLU A 366 -8.72 -3.41 -14.66
C GLU A 366 -9.09 -4.20 -13.39
N THR A 367 -8.23 -5.11 -12.96
CA THR A 367 -8.61 -6.16 -12.01
C THR A 367 -7.97 -5.99 -10.63
N THR A 368 -6.76 -5.42 -10.54
CA THR A 368 -6.05 -5.38 -9.24
C THR A 368 -6.69 -4.41 -8.25
N PRO A 369 -6.88 -4.82 -6.98
CA PRO A 369 -7.53 -3.98 -5.97
C PRO A 369 -6.62 -2.84 -5.49
N CYS A 370 -5.32 -3.12 -5.35
CA CYS A 370 -4.32 -2.18 -4.88
C CYS A 370 -3.99 -1.13 -5.94
N SER A 371 -4.09 0.15 -5.56
CA SER A 371 -3.74 1.26 -6.43
C SER A 371 -2.27 1.23 -6.85
N PHE A 372 -1.32 0.80 -6.00
CA PHE A 372 0.10 0.72 -6.41
C PHE A 372 0.34 -0.27 -7.53
N CYS A 373 -0.28 -1.46 -7.45
CA CYS A 373 -0.14 -2.47 -8.49
C CYS A 373 -0.63 -1.92 -9.83
N ARG A 374 -1.79 -1.26 -9.81
CA ARG A 374 -2.38 -0.62 -10.99
C ARG A 374 -1.55 0.55 -11.53
N HIS A 375 -1.04 1.43 -10.68
CA HIS A 375 -0.15 2.52 -11.12
C HIS A 375 1.12 1.98 -11.76
N SER A 376 1.73 0.98 -11.13
CA SER A 376 2.95 0.37 -11.65
C SER A 376 2.71 -0.26 -13.03
N ALA A 377 1.55 -0.91 -13.21
CA ALA A 377 1.15 -1.45 -14.51
C ALA A 377 0.91 -0.34 -15.55
N LEU A 378 0.22 0.75 -15.16
CA LEU A 378 -0.04 1.89 -16.03
C LEU A 378 1.25 2.64 -16.42
N ASP A 379 2.15 2.91 -15.47
CA ASP A 379 3.46 3.51 -15.71
C ASP A 379 4.27 2.66 -16.69
N ARG A 380 4.18 1.32 -16.56
CA ARG A 380 4.83 0.40 -17.49
C ARG A 380 4.20 0.46 -18.87
N LEU A 381 2.87 0.47 -18.99
CA LEU A 381 2.18 0.63 -20.27
C LEU A 381 2.56 1.95 -20.96
N LEU A 382 2.66 3.04 -20.19
CA LEU A 382 3.11 4.35 -20.70
C LEU A 382 4.55 4.27 -21.22
N ALA A 383 5.47 3.68 -20.45
CA ALA A 383 6.86 3.50 -20.85
C ALA A 383 7.02 2.62 -22.10
N LEU A 384 6.09 1.69 -22.33
CA LEU A 384 6.06 0.81 -23.50
C LEU A 384 5.34 1.42 -24.71
N GLY A 385 4.74 2.61 -24.59
CA GLY A 385 3.90 3.19 -25.64
C GLY A 385 2.65 2.35 -25.96
N ALA A 386 2.15 1.58 -24.98
CA ALA A 386 1.07 0.62 -25.14
C ALA A 386 -0.29 1.11 -24.57
N VAL A 387 -0.40 2.38 -24.23
CA VAL A 387 -1.62 2.97 -23.67
C VAL A 387 -2.55 3.38 -24.80
N THR A 388 -3.79 2.88 -24.79
CA THR A 388 -4.84 3.33 -25.73
C THR A 388 -5.40 4.69 -25.31
N ALA A 389 -6.10 5.38 -26.20
CA ALA A 389 -6.72 6.67 -25.89
C ALA A 389 -7.73 6.56 -24.74
N GLU A 390 -8.51 5.47 -24.70
CA GLU A 390 -9.50 5.21 -23.65
C GLU A 390 -8.83 5.00 -22.29
N LEU A 391 -7.74 4.25 -22.27
CA LEU A 391 -6.97 4.01 -21.05
C LEU A 391 -6.28 5.28 -20.58
N ALA A 392 -5.77 6.11 -21.50
CA ALA A 392 -5.20 7.40 -21.16
C ALA A 392 -6.25 8.34 -20.53
N GLU A 393 -7.48 8.35 -21.05
CA GLU A 393 -8.56 9.16 -20.48
C GLU A 393 -9.00 8.66 -19.10
N GLU A 394 -9.11 7.34 -18.90
CA GLU A 394 -9.38 6.78 -17.58
C GLU A 394 -8.24 7.06 -16.59
N ALA A 395 -6.99 6.97 -17.02
CA ALA A 395 -5.81 7.25 -16.20
C ALA A 395 -5.80 8.68 -15.65
N ARG A 396 -6.40 9.66 -16.34
CA ARG A 396 -6.53 11.04 -15.84
C ARG A 396 -7.43 11.13 -14.62
N GLY A 397 -8.47 10.30 -14.55
CA GLY A 397 -9.42 10.26 -13.43
C GLY A 397 -9.08 9.22 -12.36
N THR A 398 -8.08 8.36 -12.58
CA THR A 398 -7.68 7.33 -11.62
C THR A 398 -7.02 7.98 -10.41
N ILE A 399 -7.35 7.50 -9.20
CA ILE A 399 -6.71 7.98 -7.95
C ILE A 399 -5.20 7.90 -8.13
N ARG A 400 -4.42 8.91 -7.72
CA ARG A 400 -2.96 8.84 -7.74
C ARG A 400 -2.43 8.52 -6.35
N THR A 401 -1.86 7.34 -6.18
CA THR A 401 -1.06 7.03 -4.97
C THR A 401 0.35 7.55 -5.18
N VAL A 402 0.84 8.40 -4.28
CA VAL A 402 2.26 8.80 -4.27
C VAL A 402 3.09 7.55 -3.97
N ARG A 403 4.06 7.22 -4.84
CA ARG A 403 4.91 6.03 -4.74
C ARG A 403 5.65 6.02 -3.39
N ARG A 404 5.16 5.25 -2.42
CA ARG A 404 5.76 5.06 -1.09
C ARG A 404 6.37 3.66 -0.98
N GLY A 405 7.47 3.44 -1.70
CA GLY A 405 8.23 2.18 -1.65
C GLY A 405 7.47 0.92 -2.12
N PRO A 406 8.15 -0.24 -2.19
CA PRO A 406 7.52 -1.51 -2.56
C PRO A 406 6.70 -2.10 -1.39
N CYS A 407 5.47 -2.54 -1.68
CA CYS A 407 4.60 -3.30 -0.78
C CYS A 407 5.24 -4.67 -0.44
N SER A 408 5.97 -4.78 0.67
CA SER A 408 6.56 -6.00 1.25
C SER A 408 6.98 -5.68 2.70
N PRO A 409 7.09 -6.63 3.67
CA PRO A 409 7.13 -6.36 5.11
C PRO A 409 8.52 -5.88 5.57
N ARG A 410 8.96 -4.80 4.95
CA ARG A 410 9.98 -3.90 5.45
C ARG A 410 9.17 -2.75 6.00
N ILE A 411 9.28 -2.50 7.30
CA ILE A 411 9.05 -1.17 7.86
C ILE A 411 9.78 -0.21 6.90
N PRO A 412 9.06 0.59 6.09
CA PRO A 412 9.70 1.42 5.11
C PRO A 412 10.60 2.44 5.79
N SER A 413 11.74 2.73 5.18
CA SER A 413 12.25 4.09 5.18
C SER A 413 11.14 4.98 4.60
N PHE A 414 10.38 5.65 5.47
CA PHE A 414 9.19 6.41 5.12
C PHE A 414 9.60 7.80 4.60
N HIS A 415 9.98 7.87 3.33
CA HIS A 415 10.16 9.13 2.60
C HIS A 415 9.01 9.28 1.60
N ASN A 416 8.03 10.11 1.93
CA ASN A 416 7.48 11.17 1.08
C ASN A 416 5.98 11.50 1.35
N ALA A 417 5.68 12.73 1.77
CA ALA A 417 4.42 13.40 2.06
C ALA A 417 4.51 14.88 1.58
N PRO A 418 3.43 15.50 1.09
CA PRO A 418 2.18 14.93 0.64
C PRO A 418 1.74 15.41 -0.76
N TYR A 419 0.78 14.69 -1.33
CA TYR A 419 -0.09 15.07 -2.45
C TYR A 419 0.50 15.10 -3.88
N ALA A 420 -0.30 14.53 -4.78
CA ALA A 420 -0.07 14.36 -6.21
C ALA A 420 0.71 15.51 -6.89
N ARG A 421 1.86 15.20 -7.47
CA ARG A 421 2.39 16.02 -8.57
C ARG A 421 1.42 15.89 -9.74
N ARG A 422 0.76 17.01 -10.10
CA ARG A 422 0.17 17.17 -11.43
C ARG A 422 1.32 16.97 -12.43
N LEU A 423 1.10 16.14 -13.46
CA LEU A 423 1.99 16.20 -14.61
C LEU A 423 1.86 17.61 -15.21
N PRO A 424 2.94 18.23 -15.71
CA PRO A 424 2.80 19.41 -16.55
C PRO A 424 1.85 19.07 -17.70
N ALA A 425 0.97 20.02 -18.03
CA ALA A 425 0.24 19.94 -19.28
C ALA A 425 1.26 19.78 -20.42
N PRO A 426 1.00 18.95 -21.44
CA PRO A 426 1.80 19.03 -22.66
C PRO A 426 1.64 20.45 -23.21
N ASP A 427 2.76 21.12 -23.42
CA ASP A 427 2.81 22.39 -24.14
C ASP A 427 2.07 22.21 -25.47
N VAL A 428 1.15 23.13 -25.75
CA VAL A 428 0.52 23.29 -27.07
C VAL A 428 1.55 23.82 -28.05
#